data_AF-A0A533SNW4-F1
#
_entry.id   AF-A0A533SNW4-F1
#
_cell.length_a   1.000
_cell.length_b   1.000
_cell.length_c   1.000
_cell.angle_alpha   90.00
_cell.angle_beta   90.00
_cell.angle_gamma   90.00
#
_symmetry.space_group_name_H-M   'P 1'
#
loop_
_entity.id
_entity.type
_entity.pdbx_description
1 polymer ?
#
loop_
_entity_poly.entity_id
_entity_poly.type
_entity_poly.pdbx_seq_one_letter_code
_entity_poly.pdbx_strand_id
1 'polypeptide(L)'
;MEIYFRIMLETGWPVILMFLAERVAMSFLLATKSRCDWVRSKGWLHPNAISFYRFPMGVLSVLLLHFGYPRLAIWVFSFWMITDLTDGDIARKCGLSSERGATIDPLSDKLMYIPALAYMAWKGFLDPHLVLAFVLFDFFGQMSRIVIRNKAANLFGKAKTFLVVVLLIATVLEIPYGPLPHSRILAPLLGFCVALSFFSVFFKVIPNYWYANILSIMNLTCGVAGIISILMGKPLIYAFGLVFLGQFLDLFDGRAAERWGSTPRGELFDDVADGTSFGGTVGMIVAFSFQNHLYGWTLCVLHVSCTIFRLIRFIIRKRSAGVEGGVQ
;
A
#
# COMPACT_ATOMS: atom_id res chain seq x y z
N MET A 1 27.92 11.65 16.94
CA MET A 1 28.67 10.50 16.38
C MET A 1 28.62 9.29 17.32
N GLU A 2 28.78 9.49 18.63
CA GLU A 2 28.78 8.40 19.62
C GLU A 2 27.47 7.60 19.69
N ILE A 3 26.29 8.25 19.66
CA ILE A 3 24.98 7.57 19.70
C ILE A 3 24.80 6.63 18.49
N TYR A 4 25.11 7.10 17.29
CA TYR A 4 25.01 6.29 16.07
C TYR A 4 25.96 5.09 16.11
N PHE A 5 27.17 5.28 16.65
CA PHE A 5 28.11 4.19 16.84
C PHE A 5 27.58 3.14 17.83
N ARG A 6 27.00 3.57 18.96
CA ARG A 6 26.35 2.65 19.93
C ARG A 6 25.17 1.91 19.32
N ILE A 7 24.28 2.60 18.60
CA ILE A 7 23.16 1.95 17.88
C ILE A 7 23.71 0.88 16.94
N MET A 8 24.70 1.22 16.11
CA MET A 8 25.30 0.25 15.19
C MET A 8 25.97 -0.91 15.92
N LEU A 9 26.70 -0.67 17.00
CA LEU A 9 27.42 -1.72 17.72
C LEU A 9 26.48 -2.65 18.51
N GLU A 10 25.48 -2.10 19.19
CA GLU A 10 24.60 -2.86 20.08
C GLU A 10 23.37 -3.44 19.37
N THR A 11 22.97 -2.90 18.21
CA THR A 11 21.77 -3.37 17.48
C THR A 11 22.05 -3.67 16.02
N GLY A 12 22.66 -2.74 15.28
CA GLY A 12 22.89 -2.90 13.84
C GLY A 12 23.75 -4.11 13.48
N TRP A 13 24.97 -4.18 14.02
CA TRP A 13 25.92 -5.26 13.77
C TRP A 13 25.42 -6.62 14.22
N PRO A 14 24.85 -6.80 15.42
CA PRO A 14 24.24 -8.07 15.81
C PRO A 14 23.19 -8.56 14.80
N VAL A 15 22.29 -7.68 14.35
CA VAL A 15 21.26 -8.04 13.36
C VAL A 15 21.87 -8.38 12.00
N ILE A 16 22.84 -7.59 11.54
CA ILE A 16 23.55 -7.85 10.27
C ILE A 16 24.30 -9.19 10.34
N LEU A 17 25.00 -9.47 11.43
CA LEU A 17 25.74 -10.72 11.62
C LEU A 17 24.80 -11.91 11.69
N MET A 18 23.66 -11.81 12.38
CA MET A 18 22.62 -12.85 12.37
C MET A 18 22.12 -13.13 10.95
N PHE A 19 21.84 -12.08 10.18
CA PHE A 19 21.40 -12.23 8.79
C PHE A 19 22.48 -12.87 7.91
N LEU A 20 23.72 -12.41 7.99
CA LEU A 20 24.84 -12.97 7.21
C LEU A 20 25.10 -14.44 7.57
N ALA A 21 25.12 -14.76 8.87
CA ALA A 21 25.29 -16.13 9.34
C ALA A 21 24.17 -17.04 8.81
N GLU A 22 22.92 -16.57 8.82
CA GLU A 22 21.79 -17.31 8.29
C GLU A 22 21.90 -17.51 6.76
N ARG A 23 22.26 -16.46 6.00
CA ARG A 23 22.47 -16.56 4.54
C ARG A 23 23.59 -17.54 4.19
N VAL A 24 24.70 -17.51 4.92
CA VAL A 24 25.82 -18.46 4.73
C VAL A 24 25.37 -19.88 5.08
N ALA A 25 24.72 -20.08 6.23
CA ALA A 25 24.23 -21.38 6.65
C ALA A 25 23.25 -21.98 5.64
N MET A 26 22.28 -21.20 5.14
CA MET A 26 21.33 -21.67 4.13
C MET A 26 21.97 -21.93 2.77
N SER A 27 22.95 -21.12 2.38
CA SER A 27 23.71 -21.38 1.16
C SER A 27 24.44 -22.73 1.23
N PHE A 28 24.97 -23.09 2.39
CA PHE A 28 25.69 -24.34 2.63
C PHE A 28 24.74 -25.54 2.78
N LEU A 29 23.70 -25.43 3.61
CA LEU A 29 22.75 -26.51 3.89
C LEU A 29 21.91 -26.89 2.68
N LEU A 30 21.62 -25.93 1.79
CA LEU A 30 20.77 -26.12 0.62
C LEU A 30 21.57 -26.29 -0.69
N ALA A 31 22.89 -26.46 -0.60
CA ALA A 31 23.79 -26.55 -1.76
C ALA A 31 23.66 -27.85 -2.55
N THR A 32 23.31 -28.96 -1.90
CA THR A 32 23.38 -30.30 -2.49
C THR A 32 22.14 -31.11 -2.13
N LYS A 33 21.68 -31.98 -3.05
CA LYS A 33 20.53 -32.86 -2.82
C LYS A 33 20.65 -33.67 -1.52
N SER A 34 21.81 -34.28 -1.25
CA SER A 34 22.05 -35.06 -0.01
C SER A 34 21.86 -34.21 1.27
N ARG A 35 22.23 -32.92 1.26
CA ARG A 35 22.01 -32.03 2.41
C ARG A 35 20.55 -31.61 2.52
N CYS A 36 19.87 -31.38 1.40
CA CYS A 36 18.42 -31.19 1.39
C CYS A 36 17.69 -32.43 1.95
N ASP A 37 18.14 -33.65 1.63
CA ASP A 37 17.56 -34.88 2.18
C ASP A 37 17.80 -35.01 3.68
N TRP A 38 18.97 -34.58 4.18
CA TRP A 38 19.21 -34.44 5.61
C TRP A 38 18.25 -33.42 6.24
N VAL A 39 18.05 -32.24 5.65
CA VAL A 39 17.09 -31.23 6.15
C VAL A 39 15.67 -31.81 6.18
N ARG A 40 15.24 -32.52 5.12
CA ARG A 40 13.94 -33.20 5.07
C ARG A 40 13.77 -34.24 6.18
N SER A 41 14.85 -34.90 6.62
CA SER A 41 14.82 -35.86 7.72
C SER A 41 14.58 -35.21 9.09
N LYS A 42 14.77 -33.89 9.22
CA LYS A 42 14.65 -33.15 10.48
C LYS A 42 13.33 -32.40 10.54
N GLY A 43 12.35 -32.94 11.26
CA GLY A 43 11.02 -32.33 11.40
C GLY A 43 11.00 -30.90 11.97
N TRP A 44 11.98 -30.54 12.81
CA TRP A 44 12.09 -29.18 13.38
C TRP A 44 12.61 -28.14 12.38
N LEU A 45 13.25 -28.56 11.29
CA LEU A 45 13.66 -27.70 10.16
C LEU A 45 12.59 -27.64 9.06
N HIS A 46 11.46 -28.32 9.25
CA HIS A 46 10.37 -28.24 8.29
C HIS A 46 9.85 -26.79 8.22
N PRO A 47 9.59 -26.21 7.03
CA PRO A 47 9.10 -24.84 6.88
C PRO A 47 7.92 -24.49 7.79
N ASN A 48 6.88 -25.34 7.78
CA ASN A 48 5.72 -25.16 8.65
C ASN A 48 6.09 -25.14 10.15
N ALA A 49 7.04 -25.96 10.60
CA ALA A 49 7.45 -26.00 12.01
C ALA A 49 8.14 -24.70 12.42
N ILE A 50 9.06 -24.20 11.57
CA ILE A 50 9.71 -22.90 11.75
C ILE A 50 8.65 -21.80 11.85
N SER A 51 7.69 -21.79 10.93
CA SER A 51 6.60 -20.82 10.95
C SER A 51 5.71 -20.93 12.20
N PHE A 52 5.45 -22.14 12.72
CA PHE A 52 4.73 -22.30 14.00
C PHE A 52 5.53 -21.79 15.20
N TYR A 53 6.85 -22.02 15.24
CA TYR A 53 7.68 -21.55 16.36
C TYR A 53 7.73 -20.03 16.45
N ARG A 54 7.49 -19.32 15.35
CA ARG A 54 7.41 -17.85 15.31
C ARG A 54 6.14 -17.29 15.96
N PHE A 55 5.05 -18.06 16.07
CA PHE A 55 3.76 -17.57 16.59
C PHE A 55 3.87 -16.91 17.98
N PRO A 56 4.47 -17.52 19.01
CA PRO A 56 4.60 -16.90 20.32
C PRO A 56 5.66 -15.78 20.36
N MET A 57 6.52 -15.68 19.34
CA MET A 57 7.75 -14.87 19.41
C MET A 57 7.49 -13.37 19.26
N GLY A 58 6.42 -12.98 18.57
CA GLY A 58 5.95 -11.59 18.56
C GLY A 58 5.55 -11.13 19.97
N VAL A 59 4.78 -11.96 20.69
CA VAL A 59 4.40 -11.68 22.09
C VAL A 59 5.61 -11.73 23.02
N LEU A 60 6.50 -12.72 22.85
CA LEU A 60 7.74 -12.80 23.64
C LEU A 60 8.60 -11.54 23.49
N SER A 61 8.73 -11.02 22.26
CA SER A 61 9.48 -9.79 21.98
C SER A 61 8.86 -8.58 22.71
N VAL A 62 7.53 -8.50 22.75
CA VAL A 62 6.81 -7.47 23.52
C VAL A 62 7.01 -7.65 25.03
N LEU A 63 7.00 -8.87 25.55
CA LEU A 63 7.26 -9.14 26.97
C LEU A 63 8.67 -8.69 27.37
N LEU A 64 9.68 -9.05 26.57
CA LEU A 64 11.06 -8.61 26.79
C LEU A 64 11.17 -7.08 26.81
N LEU A 65 10.46 -6.42 25.89
CA LEU A 65 10.39 -4.96 25.85
C LEU A 65 9.71 -4.39 27.10
N HIS A 66 8.61 -5.00 27.55
CA HIS A 66 7.87 -4.59 28.74
C HIS A 66 8.69 -4.70 30.03
N PHE A 67 9.51 -5.75 30.15
CA PHE A 67 10.41 -5.96 31.28
C PHE A 67 11.68 -5.10 31.22
N GLY A 68 11.80 -4.18 30.26
CA GLY A 68 12.92 -3.24 30.20
C GLY A 68 14.17 -3.80 29.49
N TYR A 69 14.01 -4.82 28.63
CA TYR A 69 15.09 -5.37 27.82
C TYR A 69 14.94 -5.03 26.33
N PRO A 70 14.96 -3.75 25.92
CA PRO A 70 14.69 -3.33 24.54
C PRO A 70 15.70 -3.90 23.52
N ARG A 71 16.98 -4.02 23.91
CA ARG A 71 18.02 -4.59 23.04
C ARG A 71 17.78 -6.06 22.74
N LEU A 72 17.45 -6.83 23.78
CA LEU A 72 17.15 -8.26 23.63
C LEU A 72 15.84 -8.46 22.85
N ALA A 73 14.84 -7.60 23.07
CA ALA A 73 13.60 -7.61 22.29
C ALA A 73 13.87 -7.40 20.79
N ILE A 74 14.73 -6.44 20.42
CA ILE A 74 15.16 -6.24 19.03
C ILE A 74 15.85 -7.49 18.49
N TRP A 75 16.81 -8.06 19.23
CA TRP A 75 17.55 -9.23 18.76
C TRP A 75 16.65 -10.45 18.53
N VAL A 76 15.77 -10.77 19.48
CA VAL A 76 14.81 -11.88 19.38
C VAL A 76 13.85 -11.64 18.22
N PHE A 77 13.26 -10.43 18.13
CA PHE A 77 12.36 -10.07 17.05
C PHE A 77 13.05 -10.19 15.68
N SER A 78 14.23 -9.60 15.52
CA SER A 78 15.00 -9.64 14.28
C SER A 78 15.40 -11.06 13.90
N PHE A 79 15.85 -11.88 14.85
CA PHE A 79 16.18 -13.29 14.61
C PHE A 79 14.99 -14.03 13.98
N TRP A 80 13.81 -13.94 14.59
CA TRP A 80 12.62 -14.63 14.11
C TRP A 80 12.05 -14.02 12.82
N MET A 81 12.25 -12.72 12.57
CA MET A 81 11.94 -12.12 11.27
C MET A 81 12.90 -12.60 10.16
N ILE A 82 14.17 -12.85 10.47
CA ILE A 82 15.14 -13.42 9.52
C ILE A 82 14.78 -14.87 9.19
N THR A 83 14.26 -15.65 10.13
CA THR A 83 13.86 -17.06 9.88
C THR A 83 12.72 -17.23 8.88
N ASP A 84 11.97 -16.16 8.55
CA ASP A 84 11.01 -16.13 7.42
C ASP A 84 11.67 -16.32 6.04
N LEU A 85 12.96 -15.98 5.95
CA LEU A 85 13.72 -16.24 4.74
C LEU A 85 14.16 -17.71 4.69
N THR A 86 14.43 -18.29 5.86
CA THR A 86 14.86 -19.67 6.04
C THR A 86 13.77 -20.66 5.63
N ASP A 87 12.56 -20.53 6.14
CA ASP A 87 11.45 -21.45 5.80
C ASP A 87 11.08 -21.38 4.32
N GLY A 88 11.07 -20.19 3.72
CA GLY A 88 10.85 -19.97 2.30
C GLY A 88 11.95 -20.56 1.40
N ASP A 89 13.22 -20.51 1.82
CA ASP A 89 14.33 -21.12 1.09
C ASP A 89 14.31 -22.65 1.17
N ILE A 90 14.03 -23.20 2.35
CA ILE A 90 13.88 -24.65 2.56
C ILE A 90 12.69 -25.17 1.74
N ALA A 91 11.54 -24.49 1.78
CA ALA A 91 10.35 -24.90 1.02
C ALA A 91 10.64 -24.98 -0.49
N ARG A 92 11.33 -23.97 -1.05
CA ARG A 92 11.63 -23.87 -2.49
C ARG A 92 12.73 -24.83 -2.93
N LYS A 93 13.85 -24.90 -2.19
CA LYS A 93 15.03 -25.68 -2.60
C LYS A 93 14.95 -27.15 -2.21
N CYS A 94 14.30 -27.47 -1.10
CA CYS A 94 14.08 -28.85 -0.67
C CYS A 94 12.74 -29.42 -1.14
N GLY A 95 11.95 -28.70 -1.95
CA GLY A 95 10.65 -29.19 -2.44
C GLY A 95 9.66 -29.54 -1.33
N LEU A 96 9.68 -28.77 -0.23
CA LEU A 96 8.81 -28.93 0.94
C LEU A 96 7.65 -27.91 0.94
N SER A 97 7.33 -27.34 -0.22
CA SER A 97 6.19 -26.42 -0.37
C SER A 97 4.87 -27.15 -0.14
N SER A 98 4.03 -26.62 0.76
CA SER A 98 2.72 -27.18 1.06
C SER A 98 1.62 -26.11 1.00
N GLU A 99 0.39 -26.50 0.68
CA GLU A 99 -0.76 -25.57 0.69
C GLU A 99 -1.05 -25.01 2.08
N ARG A 100 -0.86 -25.84 3.11
CA ARG A 100 -0.96 -25.42 4.51
C ARG A 100 0.11 -24.36 4.84
N GLY A 101 1.36 -24.59 4.44
CA GLY A 101 2.46 -23.62 4.61
C GLY A 101 2.14 -22.29 3.95
N ALA A 102 1.65 -22.31 2.70
CA ALA A 102 1.27 -21.09 1.98
C ALA A 102 0.20 -20.22 2.70
N THR A 103 -0.55 -20.80 3.63
CA THR A 103 -1.53 -20.09 4.48
C THR A 103 -0.95 -19.72 5.85
N ILE A 104 -0.10 -20.58 6.42
CA ILE A 104 0.52 -20.42 7.74
C ILE A 104 1.60 -19.35 7.72
N ASP A 105 2.51 -19.34 6.73
CA ASP A 105 3.65 -18.40 6.70
C ASP A 105 3.18 -16.93 6.76
N PRO A 106 2.19 -16.50 5.96
CA PRO A 106 1.68 -15.12 6.00
C PRO A 106 0.91 -14.77 7.28
N LEU A 107 0.41 -15.78 8.00
CA LEU A 107 -0.21 -15.59 9.32
C LEU A 107 0.89 -15.42 10.38
N SER A 108 1.95 -16.22 10.29
CA SER A 108 3.13 -16.14 11.16
C SER A 108 3.75 -14.74 11.16
N ASP A 109 3.92 -14.15 9.98
CA ASP A 109 4.40 -12.76 9.82
C ASP A 109 3.57 -11.78 10.65
N LYS A 110 2.24 -11.89 10.57
CA LYS A 110 1.32 -10.99 11.26
C LYS A 110 1.40 -11.13 12.77
N LEU A 111 1.47 -12.38 13.26
CA LEU A 111 1.62 -12.65 14.69
C LEU A 111 2.96 -12.15 15.23
N MET A 112 3.99 -12.02 14.38
CA MET A 112 5.26 -11.41 14.76
C MET A 112 5.13 -9.89 15.00
N TYR A 113 4.60 -9.12 14.05
CA TYR A 113 4.63 -7.66 14.14
C TYR A 113 3.37 -7.00 14.74
N ILE A 114 2.18 -7.61 14.68
CA ILE A 114 0.95 -7.00 15.19
C ILE A 114 1.00 -6.76 16.71
N PRO A 115 1.45 -7.72 17.55
CA PRO A 115 1.57 -7.47 19.00
C PRO A 115 2.51 -6.30 19.30
N ALA A 116 3.63 -6.19 18.58
CA ALA A 116 4.58 -5.11 18.74
C ALA A 116 3.98 -3.75 18.31
N LEU A 117 3.27 -3.69 17.18
CA LEU A 117 2.57 -2.48 16.74
C LEU A 117 1.53 -2.02 17.77
N ALA A 118 0.70 -2.94 18.26
CA ALA A 118 -0.32 -2.65 19.27
C ALA A 118 0.32 -2.16 20.58
N TYR A 119 1.41 -2.78 21.01
CA TYR A 119 2.13 -2.37 22.22
C TYR A 119 2.76 -0.98 22.08
N MET A 120 3.40 -0.69 20.95
CA MET A 120 4.02 0.62 20.72
C MET A 120 2.98 1.73 20.58
N ALA A 121 1.82 1.44 19.98
CA ALA A 121 0.68 2.36 19.98
C ALA A 121 0.14 2.61 21.40
N TRP A 122 -0.01 1.56 22.20
CA TRP A 122 -0.46 1.68 23.59
C TRP A 122 0.51 2.50 24.46
N LYS A 123 1.82 2.38 24.21
CA LYS A 123 2.85 3.19 24.87
C LYS A 123 2.94 4.63 24.35
N GLY A 124 2.17 5.00 23.33
CA GLY A 124 2.11 6.36 22.78
C GLY A 124 3.21 6.69 21.76
N PHE A 125 4.01 5.73 21.32
CA PHE A 125 5.05 5.94 20.30
C PHE A 125 4.47 5.98 18.87
N LEU A 126 3.33 5.32 18.64
CA LEU A 126 2.65 5.26 17.36
C LEU A 126 1.21 5.75 17.49
N ASP A 127 0.70 6.40 16.43
CA ASP A 127 -0.70 6.79 16.37
C ASP A 127 -1.61 5.54 16.33
N PRO A 128 -2.52 5.36 17.30
CA PRO A 128 -3.34 4.17 17.40
C PRO A 128 -4.36 4.06 16.26
N HIS A 129 -4.82 5.17 15.67
CA HIS A 129 -5.75 5.16 14.55
C HIS A 129 -5.07 4.67 13.28
N LEU A 130 -3.83 5.10 13.03
CA LEU A 130 -3.03 4.62 11.89
C LEU A 130 -2.63 3.15 12.06
N VAL A 131 -2.26 2.72 13.28
CA VAL A 131 -1.99 1.31 13.56
C VAL A 131 -3.24 0.46 13.34
N LEU A 132 -4.41 0.91 13.81
CA LEU A 132 -5.67 0.23 13.58
C LEU A 132 -5.99 0.12 12.08
N ALA A 133 -5.83 1.22 11.33
CA ALA A 133 -6.02 1.21 9.87
C ALA A 133 -5.08 0.22 9.18
N PHE A 134 -3.80 0.17 9.57
CA PHE A 134 -2.83 -0.79 9.05
C PHE A 134 -3.29 -2.24 9.30
N VAL A 135 -3.66 -2.56 10.55
CA VAL A 135 -4.11 -3.90 10.95
C VAL A 135 -5.38 -4.32 10.19
N LEU A 136 -6.33 -3.40 10.01
CA LEU A 136 -7.55 -3.68 9.24
C LEU A 136 -7.22 -4.00 7.78
N PHE A 137 -6.45 -3.15 7.09
CA PHE A 137 -6.05 -3.43 5.71
C PHE A 137 -5.25 -4.73 5.60
N ASP A 138 -4.37 -5.01 6.56
CA ASP A 138 -3.57 -6.22 6.53
C ASP A 138 -4.42 -7.49 6.77
N PHE A 139 -5.42 -7.41 7.65
CA PHE A 139 -6.43 -8.45 7.85
C PHE A 139 -7.25 -8.71 6.58
N PHE A 140 -7.82 -7.67 5.96
CA PHE A 140 -8.53 -7.80 4.68
C PHE A 140 -7.61 -8.35 3.57
N GLY A 141 -6.34 -7.96 3.59
CA GLY A 141 -5.31 -8.48 2.70
C GLY A 141 -5.05 -9.98 2.87
N GLN A 142 -5.15 -10.50 4.10
CA GLN A 142 -5.05 -11.93 4.37
C GLN A 142 -6.31 -12.67 3.93
N MET A 143 -7.50 -12.16 4.27
CA MET A 143 -8.77 -12.80 3.91
C MET A 143 -8.93 -12.90 2.40
N SER A 144 -8.60 -11.83 1.67
CA SER A 144 -8.63 -11.81 0.20
C SER A 144 -7.70 -12.83 -0.47
N ARG A 145 -6.65 -13.32 0.22
CA ARG A 145 -5.74 -14.35 -0.32
C ARG A 145 -6.42 -15.72 -0.46
N ILE A 146 -7.48 -15.99 0.30
CA ILE A 146 -8.25 -17.24 0.23
C ILE A 146 -8.99 -17.33 -1.11
N VAL A 147 -9.46 -16.19 -1.62
CA VAL A 147 -10.32 -16.12 -2.82
C VAL A 147 -9.52 -15.72 -4.07
N ILE A 148 -8.51 -14.85 -3.94
CA ILE A 148 -7.87 -14.20 -5.08
C ILE A 148 -6.34 -14.37 -5.04
N ARG A 149 -5.78 -14.94 -6.13
CA ARG A 149 -4.33 -15.08 -6.35
C ARG A 149 -3.85 -14.04 -7.37
N ASN A 150 -3.45 -12.84 -6.91
CA ASN A 150 -2.85 -11.81 -7.76
C ASN A 150 -1.35 -11.59 -7.45
N LYS A 151 -0.49 -11.65 -8.48
CA LYS A 151 0.96 -11.45 -8.35
C LYS A 151 1.36 -10.01 -8.00
N ALA A 152 0.68 -8.99 -8.53
CA ALA A 152 1.02 -7.58 -8.32
C ALA A 152 0.88 -7.18 -6.84
N ALA A 153 -0.19 -7.66 -6.19
CA ALA A 153 -0.44 -7.46 -4.76
C ALA A 153 0.67 -8.05 -3.85
N ASN A 154 1.44 -9.02 -4.35
CA ASN A 154 2.49 -9.67 -3.58
C ASN A 154 3.71 -8.78 -3.37
N LEU A 155 4.01 -7.86 -4.30
CA LEU A 155 5.12 -6.91 -4.16
C LEU A 155 4.82 -5.89 -3.05
N PHE A 156 3.65 -5.25 -3.10
CA PHE A 156 3.17 -4.36 -2.04
C PHE A 156 3.11 -5.06 -0.68
N GLY A 157 2.66 -6.32 -0.68
CA GLY A 157 2.59 -7.14 0.53
C GLY A 157 3.96 -7.43 1.16
N LYS A 158 5.02 -7.58 0.36
CA LYS A 158 6.39 -7.75 0.89
C LYS A 158 6.99 -6.42 1.36
N ALA A 159 6.82 -5.37 0.56
CA ALA A 159 7.33 -4.05 0.89
C ALA A 159 6.75 -3.50 2.19
N LYS A 160 5.44 -3.67 2.42
CA LYS A 160 4.81 -3.23 3.68
C LYS A 160 5.38 -3.96 4.90
N THR A 161 5.59 -5.28 4.81
CA THR A 161 6.15 -6.06 5.93
C THR A 161 7.56 -5.60 6.26
N PHE A 162 8.39 -5.37 5.23
CA PHE A 162 9.73 -4.83 5.42
C PHE A 162 9.70 -3.46 6.11
N LEU A 163 8.86 -2.52 5.65
CA LEU A 163 8.76 -1.20 6.28
C LEU A 163 8.23 -1.27 7.72
N VAL A 164 7.30 -2.18 8.03
CA VAL A 164 6.81 -2.39 9.40
C VAL A 164 7.90 -2.89 10.33
N VAL A 165 8.75 -3.81 9.87
CA VAL A 165 9.92 -4.27 10.64
C VAL A 165 10.87 -3.10 10.91
N VAL A 166 11.17 -2.28 9.90
CA VAL A 166 12.01 -1.09 10.06
C VAL A 166 11.38 -0.10 11.04
N LEU A 167 10.08 0.15 10.94
CA LEU A 167 9.32 1.02 11.84
C LEU A 167 9.40 0.52 13.30
N LEU A 168 9.17 -0.77 13.53
CA LEU A 168 9.23 -1.36 14.87
C LEU A 168 10.63 -1.28 15.47
N ILE A 169 11.68 -1.56 14.69
CA ILE A 169 13.06 -1.40 15.17
C ILE A 169 13.32 0.09 15.50
N ALA A 170 12.95 1.01 14.60
CA ALA A 170 13.16 2.45 14.80
C ALA A 170 12.45 2.96 16.07
N THR A 171 11.20 2.56 16.29
CA THR A 171 10.44 2.94 17.49
C THR A 171 11.03 2.36 18.78
N VAL A 172 11.48 1.10 18.78
CA VAL A 172 12.07 0.49 19.98
C VAL A 172 13.43 1.11 20.32
N LEU A 173 14.20 1.57 19.32
CA LEU A 173 15.46 2.28 19.54
C LEU A 173 15.30 3.58 20.33
N GLU A 174 14.10 4.19 20.33
CA GLU A 174 13.88 5.41 21.12
C GLU A 174 14.03 5.19 22.63
N ILE A 175 13.71 3.99 23.10
CA ILE A 175 13.70 3.66 24.52
C ILE A 175 15.12 3.74 25.11
N PRO A 176 16.15 3.07 24.54
CA PRO A 176 17.52 3.14 25.05
C PRO A 176 18.33 4.35 24.53
N TYR A 177 18.00 4.93 23.37
CA TYR A 177 18.84 5.96 22.73
C TYR A 177 18.24 7.36 22.67
N GLY A 178 16.98 7.52 23.09
CA GLY A 178 16.27 8.81 23.11
C GLY A 178 15.35 9.03 21.91
N PRO A 179 14.51 10.08 21.97
CA PRO A 179 13.41 10.25 21.02
C PRO A 179 13.90 10.54 19.60
N LEU A 180 13.27 9.90 18.61
CA LEU A 180 13.42 10.27 17.21
C LEU A 180 12.38 11.34 16.87
N PRO A 181 12.60 12.15 15.82
CA PRO A 181 11.63 13.15 15.40
C PRO A 181 10.37 12.46 14.83
N HIS A 182 9.35 12.28 15.68
CA HIS A 182 8.13 11.52 15.37
C HIS A 182 7.41 12.06 14.14
N SER A 183 7.21 13.37 14.06
CA SER A 183 6.50 14.03 12.96
C SER A 183 7.23 13.94 11.61
N ARG A 184 8.55 13.79 11.62
CA ARG A 184 9.38 13.79 10.40
C ARG A 184 9.79 12.39 9.94
N ILE A 185 9.84 11.41 10.85
CA ILE A 185 10.33 10.06 10.55
C ILE A 185 9.24 9.03 10.83
N LEU A 186 8.81 8.86 12.08
CA LEU A 186 7.93 7.75 12.48
C LEU A 186 6.53 7.86 11.89
N ALA A 187 5.90 9.03 11.96
CA ALA A 187 4.55 9.22 11.45
C ALA A 187 4.47 9.08 9.91
N PRO A 188 5.39 9.68 9.12
CA PRO A 188 5.45 9.41 7.68
C PRO A 188 5.72 7.94 7.36
N LEU A 189 6.63 7.29 8.09
CA LEU A 189 6.95 5.86 7.89
C LEU A 189 5.74 4.96 8.16
N LEU A 190 5.00 5.19 9.25
CA LEU A 190 3.74 4.51 9.54
C LEU A 190 2.69 4.79 8.46
N GLY A 191 2.59 6.05 8.00
CA GLY A 191 1.74 6.42 6.88
C GLY A 191 2.06 5.64 5.61
N PHE A 192 3.35 5.46 5.28
CA PHE A 192 3.77 4.60 4.16
C PHE A 192 3.41 3.13 4.37
N CYS A 193 3.57 2.59 5.59
CA CYS A 193 3.14 1.23 5.90
C CYS A 193 1.62 1.05 5.68
N VAL A 194 0.80 1.99 6.15
CA VAL A 194 -0.66 1.99 5.95
C VAL A 194 -0.99 2.05 4.46
N ALA A 195 -0.36 2.96 3.72
CA ALA A 195 -0.58 3.13 2.29
C ALA A 195 -0.21 1.86 1.49
N LEU A 196 0.93 1.24 1.77
CA LEU A 196 1.32 -0.02 1.12
C LEU A 196 0.38 -1.18 1.50
N SER A 197 -0.12 -1.21 2.74
CA SER A 197 -1.12 -2.19 3.15
C SER A 197 -2.44 -2.01 2.40
N PHE A 198 -2.92 -0.77 2.28
CA PHE A 198 -4.07 -0.42 1.46
C PHE A 198 -3.87 -0.85 0.00
N PHE A 199 -2.77 -0.44 -0.64
CA PHE A 199 -2.51 -0.81 -2.04
C PHE A 199 -2.39 -2.32 -2.23
N SER A 200 -1.81 -3.05 -1.28
CA SER A 200 -1.75 -4.51 -1.32
C SER A 200 -3.15 -5.15 -1.36
N VAL A 201 -4.14 -4.58 -0.66
CA VAL A 201 -5.55 -5.02 -0.74
C VAL A 201 -6.19 -4.54 -2.03
N PHE A 202 -6.07 -3.26 -2.35
CA PHE A 202 -6.66 -2.61 -3.51
C PHE A 202 -6.33 -3.37 -4.80
N PHE A 203 -5.05 -3.58 -5.09
CA PHE A 203 -4.61 -4.30 -6.29
C PHE A 203 -4.95 -5.80 -6.26
N LYS A 204 -5.28 -6.36 -5.10
CA LYS A 204 -5.70 -7.76 -5.01
C LYS A 204 -7.20 -7.93 -5.25
N VAL A 205 -8.01 -7.07 -4.67
CA VAL A 205 -9.48 -7.17 -4.67
C VAL A 205 -10.08 -6.58 -5.94
N ILE A 206 -9.51 -5.48 -6.44
CA ILE A 206 -10.07 -4.76 -7.58
C ILE A 206 -9.51 -5.37 -8.87
N PRO A 207 -10.38 -5.83 -9.78
CA PRO A 207 -9.97 -6.34 -11.07
C PRO A 207 -9.24 -5.28 -11.90
N ASN A 208 -8.23 -5.68 -12.67
CA ASN A 208 -7.39 -4.73 -13.41
C ASN A 208 -8.19 -3.85 -14.40
N TYR A 209 -9.25 -4.39 -15.01
CA TYR A 209 -10.12 -3.66 -15.95
C TYR A 209 -10.96 -2.54 -15.29
N TRP A 210 -10.97 -2.46 -13.95
CA TRP A 210 -11.60 -1.36 -13.22
C TRP A 210 -10.69 -0.16 -13.01
N TYR A 211 -9.38 -0.26 -13.28
CA TYR A 211 -8.44 0.81 -12.95
C TYR A 211 -8.73 2.10 -13.72
N ALA A 212 -9.09 2.00 -15.01
CA ALA A 212 -9.52 3.15 -15.80
C ALA A 212 -10.74 3.83 -15.17
N ASN A 213 -11.81 3.07 -14.91
CA ASN A 213 -13.02 3.61 -14.27
C ASN A 213 -12.74 4.30 -12.93
N ILE A 214 -11.85 3.75 -12.11
CA ILE A 214 -11.52 4.34 -10.81
C ILE A 214 -10.87 5.71 -11.01
N LEU A 215 -9.98 5.84 -11.99
CA LEU A 215 -9.36 7.11 -12.34
C LEU A 215 -10.40 8.11 -12.88
N SER A 216 -11.33 7.69 -13.74
CA SER A 216 -12.42 8.55 -14.22
C SER A 216 -13.37 8.97 -13.08
N ILE A 217 -13.69 8.06 -12.13
CA ILE A 217 -14.47 8.40 -10.93
C ILE A 217 -13.72 9.40 -10.05
N MET A 218 -12.40 9.27 -9.92
CA MET A 218 -11.58 10.23 -9.20
C MET A 218 -11.58 11.60 -9.90
N ASN A 219 -11.49 11.64 -11.23
CA ASN A 219 -11.64 12.88 -12.02
C ASN A 219 -13.02 13.51 -11.77
N LEU A 220 -14.10 12.73 -11.86
CA LEU A 220 -15.46 13.18 -11.55
C LEU A 220 -15.55 13.77 -10.14
N THR A 221 -14.95 13.13 -9.14
CA THR A 221 -14.94 13.64 -7.76
C THR A 221 -14.18 14.96 -7.64
N CYS A 222 -13.10 15.15 -8.40
CA CYS A 222 -12.37 16.41 -8.47
C CYS A 222 -13.24 17.53 -9.05
N GLY A 223 -13.98 17.25 -10.13
CA GLY A 223 -14.93 18.19 -10.73
C GLY A 223 -16.05 18.58 -9.75
N VAL A 224 -16.72 17.60 -9.15
CA VAL A 224 -17.78 17.86 -8.15
C VAL A 224 -17.24 18.65 -6.95
N ALA A 225 -16.08 18.26 -6.42
CA ALA A 225 -15.43 18.98 -5.32
C ALA A 225 -15.05 20.42 -5.72
N GLY A 226 -14.65 20.64 -6.97
CA GLY A 226 -14.36 21.96 -7.52
C GLY A 226 -15.60 22.85 -7.55
N ILE A 227 -16.72 22.34 -8.05
CA ILE A 227 -18.01 23.05 -8.04
C ILE A 227 -18.42 23.39 -6.59
N ILE A 228 -18.37 22.40 -5.68
CA ILE A 228 -18.69 22.61 -4.27
C ILE A 228 -17.78 23.67 -3.64
N SER A 229 -16.48 23.64 -3.93
CA SER A 229 -15.52 24.63 -3.43
C SER A 229 -15.90 26.05 -3.83
N ILE A 230 -16.29 26.26 -5.09
CA ILE A 230 -16.74 27.57 -5.60
C ILE A 230 -18.03 28.00 -4.88
N LEU A 231 -19.00 27.11 -4.76
CA LEU A 231 -20.28 27.38 -4.11
C LEU A 231 -20.14 27.68 -2.61
N MET A 232 -19.14 27.09 -1.94
CA MET A 232 -18.79 27.40 -0.55
C MET A 232 -18.01 28.71 -0.39
N GLY A 233 -17.84 29.50 -1.48
CA GLY A 233 -17.14 30.77 -1.45
C GLY A 233 -15.63 30.64 -1.21
N LYS A 234 -15.04 29.47 -1.43
CA LYS A 234 -13.60 29.28 -1.31
C LYS A 234 -12.88 29.94 -2.48
N PRO A 235 -11.61 30.36 -2.31
CA PRO A 235 -10.78 30.87 -3.40
C PRO A 235 -10.79 29.99 -4.66
N LEU A 236 -10.96 30.60 -5.84
CA LEU A 236 -11.05 29.91 -7.13
C LEU A 236 -9.84 29.03 -7.45
N ILE A 237 -8.68 29.34 -6.88
CA ILE A 237 -7.45 28.55 -7.06
C ILE A 237 -7.61 27.09 -6.61
N TYR A 238 -8.45 26.82 -5.61
CA TYR A 238 -8.71 25.44 -5.16
C TYR A 238 -9.47 24.65 -6.22
N ALA A 239 -10.50 25.25 -6.83
CA ALA A 239 -11.24 24.62 -7.93
C ALA A 239 -10.37 24.44 -9.16
N PHE A 240 -9.52 25.42 -9.47
CA PHE A 240 -8.53 25.30 -10.56
C PHE A 240 -7.54 24.16 -10.31
N GLY A 241 -7.01 24.04 -9.09
CA GLY A 241 -6.12 22.93 -8.71
C GLY A 241 -6.79 21.56 -8.82
N LEU A 242 -8.08 21.46 -8.46
CA LEU A 242 -8.87 20.24 -8.62
C LEU A 242 -9.12 19.88 -10.09
N VAL A 243 -9.40 20.86 -10.96
CA VAL A 243 -9.51 20.63 -12.41
C VAL A 243 -8.18 20.13 -12.98
N PHE A 244 -7.06 20.74 -12.58
CA PHE A 244 -5.74 20.30 -13.02
C PHE A 244 -5.42 18.88 -12.55
N LEU A 245 -5.78 18.53 -11.31
CA LEU A 245 -5.66 17.15 -10.82
C LEU A 245 -6.57 16.19 -11.59
N GLY A 246 -7.80 16.59 -11.89
CA GLY A 246 -8.73 15.83 -12.73
C GLY A 246 -8.14 15.54 -14.11
N GLN A 247 -7.57 16.55 -14.76
CA GLN A 247 -6.87 16.41 -16.05
C GLN A 247 -5.65 15.48 -15.97
N PHE A 248 -4.93 15.51 -14.86
CA PHE A 248 -3.83 14.59 -14.66
C PHE A 248 -4.34 13.15 -14.56
N LEU A 249 -5.44 12.89 -13.87
CA LEU A 249 -6.06 11.56 -13.74
C LEU A 249 -6.60 11.04 -15.07
N ASP A 250 -7.25 11.91 -15.84
CA ASP A 250 -7.74 11.68 -17.22
C ASP A 250 -6.62 11.18 -18.15
N LEU A 251 -5.43 11.78 -18.07
CA LEU A 251 -4.28 11.31 -18.84
C LEU A 251 -3.91 9.83 -18.53
N PHE A 252 -4.14 9.38 -17.30
CA PHE A 252 -3.84 8.01 -16.90
C PHE A 252 -4.99 7.04 -17.15
N ASP A 253 -6.25 7.49 -17.20
CA ASP A 253 -7.37 6.58 -17.37
C ASP A 253 -7.44 6.00 -18.79
N GLY A 254 -7.16 6.80 -19.82
CA GLY A 254 -7.04 6.32 -21.20
C GLY A 254 -5.91 5.32 -21.37
N ARG A 255 -4.72 5.62 -20.80
CA ARG A 255 -3.57 4.69 -20.79
C ARG A 255 -3.88 3.42 -19.99
N ALA A 256 -4.66 3.54 -18.92
CA ALA A 256 -5.06 2.41 -18.11
C ALA A 256 -6.07 1.53 -18.86
N ALA A 257 -7.02 2.14 -19.59
CA ALA A 257 -7.99 1.44 -20.42
C ALA A 257 -7.28 0.69 -21.56
N GLU A 258 -6.31 1.30 -22.23
CA GLU A 258 -5.49 0.65 -23.27
C GLU A 258 -4.69 -0.54 -22.72
N ARG A 259 -4.17 -0.43 -21.49
CA ARG A 259 -3.28 -1.44 -20.92
C ARG A 259 -3.99 -2.59 -20.21
N TRP A 260 -5.08 -2.31 -19.52
CA TRP A 260 -5.76 -3.26 -18.62
C TRP A 260 -7.22 -3.52 -19.01
N GLY A 261 -7.71 -2.90 -20.09
CA GLY A 261 -9.11 -2.92 -20.48
C GLY A 261 -9.95 -1.96 -19.64
N SER A 262 -11.22 -1.81 -20.01
CA SER A 262 -12.20 -1.02 -19.30
C SER A 262 -13.55 -1.75 -19.25
N THR A 263 -14.46 -1.29 -18.39
CA THR A 263 -15.81 -1.86 -18.36
C THR A 263 -16.65 -1.42 -19.57
N PRO A 264 -17.76 -2.11 -19.89
CA PRO A 264 -18.64 -1.74 -21.01
C PRO A 264 -19.22 -0.31 -20.93
N ARG A 265 -19.27 0.27 -19.73
CA ARG A 265 -19.72 1.65 -19.50
C ARG A 265 -18.58 2.59 -19.09
N GLY A 266 -17.32 2.17 -19.24
CA GLY A 266 -16.16 2.95 -18.85
C GLY A 266 -16.09 4.29 -19.59
N GLU A 267 -16.36 4.29 -20.89
CA GLU A 267 -16.39 5.50 -21.71
C GLU A 267 -17.46 6.50 -21.24
N LEU A 268 -18.60 6.02 -20.75
CA LEU A 268 -19.62 6.89 -20.18
C LEU A 268 -19.15 7.54 -18.88
N PHE A 269 -18.42 6.80 -18.03
CA PHE A 269 -17.86 7.36 -16.80
C PHE A 269 -16.82 8.43 -17.10
N ASP A 270 -15.98 8.19 -18.09
CA ASP A 270 -14.99 9.13 -18.62
C ASP A 270 -15.67 10.41 -19.13
N ASP A 271 -16.60 10.28 -20.08
CA ASP A 271 -17.37 11.40 -20.64
C ASP A 271 -18.08 12.26 -19.55
N VAL A 272 -18.66 11.61 -18.54
CA VAL A 272 -19.34 12.31 -17.43
C VAL A 272 -18.34 13.02 -16.54
N ALA A 273 -17.18 12.43 -16.28
CA ALA A 273 -16.09 13.06 -15.54
C ALA A 273 -15.57 14.31 -16.28
N ASP A 274 -15.29 14.15 -17.57
CA ASP A 274 -14.82 15.19 -18.48
C ASP A 274 -15.78 16.39 -18.53
N GLY A 275 -17.08 16.11 -18.70
CA GLY A 275 -18.12 17.13 -18.71
C GLY A 275 -18.25 17.87 -17.38
N THR A 276 -18.04 17.19 -16.26
CA THR A 276 -18.15 17.80 -14.92
C THR A 276 -16.93 18.65 -14.57
N SER A 277 -15.73 18.14 -14.82
CA SER A 277 -14.48 18.85 -14.56
C SER A 277 -14.27 20.00 -15.55
N PHE A 278 -14.18 19.71 -16.85
CA PHE A 278 -13.84 20.71 -17.86
C PHE A 278 -15.02 21.55 -18.34
N GLY A 279 -16.24 21.01 -18.29
CA GLY A 279 -17.44 21.77 -18.57
C GLY A 279 -17.89 22.56 -17.34
N GLY A 280 -18.40 21.83 -16.35
CA GLY A 280 -19.05 22.41 -15.17
C GLY A 280 -18.12 23.27 -14.30
N THR A 281 -17.01 22.69 -13.83
CA THR A 281 -16.12 23.39 -12.89
C THR A 281 -15.43 24.58 -13.55
N VAL A 282 -14.86 24.41 -14.75
CA VAL A 282 -14.24 25.53 -15.48
C VAL A 282 -15.27 26.60 -15.83
N GLY A 283 -16.48 26.22 -16.26
CA GLY A 283 -17.57 27.17 -16.51
C GLY A 283 -17.89 28.00 -15.26
N MET A 284 -17.95 27.36 -14.09
CA MET A 284 -18.15 28.04 -12.81
C MET A 284 -16.98 28.96 -12.43
N ILE A 285 -15.72 28.54 -12.68
CA ILE A 285 -14.55 29.41 -12.48
C ILE A 285 -14.68 30.67 -13.33
N VAL A 286 -15.06 30.53 -14.60
CA VAL A 286 -15.30 31.64 -15.52
C VAL A 286 -16.41 32.54 -14.98
N ALA A 287 -17.56 31.99 -14.58
CA ALA A 287 -18.69 32.77 -14.06
C ALA A 287 -18.31 33.67 -12.88
N PHE A 288 -17.49 33.15 -11.96
CA PHE A 288 -17.08 33.86 -10.74
C PHE A 288 -15.81 34.71 -10.92
N SER A 289 -15.15 34.65 -12.08
CA SER A 289 -13.97 35.49 -12.38
C SER A 289 -14.33 36.89 -12.87
N PHE A 290 -15.56 37.09 -13.39
CA PHE A 290 -16.01 38.39 -13.89
C PHE A 290 -16.75 39.19 -12.81
N GLN A 291 -16.45 40.49 -12.74
CA GLN A 291 -17.17 41.41 -11.84
C GLN A 291 -18.65 41.56 -12.21
N ASN A 292 -18.98 41.51 -13.51
CA ASN A 292 -20.36 41.52 -13.95
C ASN A 292 -20.90 40.08 -14.06
N HIS A 293 -21.77 39.73 -13.12
CA HIS A 293 -22.35 38.40 -13.01
C HIS A 293 -23.09 37.95 -14.28
N LEU A 294 -23.78 38.85 -14.99
CA LEU A 294 -24.52 38.48 -16.20
C LEU A 294 -23.55 38.02 -17.31
N TYR A 295 -22.44 38.73 -17.50
CA TYR A 295 -21.43 38.32 -18.47
C TYR A 295 -20.71 37.03 -18.06
N GLY A 296 -20.40 36.87 -16.78
CA GLY A 296 -19.77 35.64 -16.28
C GLY A 296 -20.67 34.41 -16.50
N TRP A 297 -21.94 34.48 -16.11
CA TRP A 297 -22.88 33.38 -16.25
C TRP A 297 -23.22 33.05 -17.71
N THR A 298 -23.31 34.05 -18.59
CA THR A 298 -23.52 33.80 -20.03
C THR A 298 -22.33 33.07 -20.66
N LEU A 299 -21.10 33.47 -20.33
CA LEU A 299 -19.89 32.76 -20.76
C LEU A 299 -19.82 31.33 -20.20
N CYS A 300 -20.22 31.13 -18.95
CA CYS A 300 -20.32 29.79 -18.34
C CYS A 300 -21.29 28.89 -19.12
N VAL A 301 -22.53 29.35 -19.35
CA VAL A 301 -23.55 28.58 -20.08
C VAL A 301 -23.07 28.25 -21.49
N LEU A 302 -22.44 29.21 -22.17
CA LEU A 302 -21.88 29.01 -23.50
C LEU A 302 -20.76 27.95 -23.47
N HIS A 303 -19.81 28.06 -22.54
CA HIS A 303 -18.70 27.12 -22.38
C HIS A 303 -19.17 25.69 -22.08
N VAL A 304 -20.11 25.53 -21.15
CA VAL A 304 -20.71 24.24 -20.80
C VAL A 304 -21.42 23.64 -22.01
N SER A 305 -22.21 24.44 -22.73
CA SER A 305 -22.94 24.01 -23.93
C SER A 305 -21.97 23.54 -25.03
N CYS A 306 -20.89 24.28 -25.28
CA CYS A 306 -19.85 23.89 -26.23
C CYS A 306 -19.16 22.59 -25.82
N THR A 307 -18.86 22.43 -24.52
CA THR A 307 -18.23 21.22 -23.99
C THR A 307 -19.13 20.00 -24.17
N ILE A 308 -20.42 20.10 -23.80
CA ILE A 308 -21.39 19.02 -23.98
C ILE A 308 -21.55 18.67 -25.47
N PHE A 309 -21.66 19.67 -26.34
CA PHE A 309 -21.74 19.46 -27.79
C PHE A 309 -20.51 18.71 -28.35
N ARG A 310 -19.30 19.08 -27.88
CA ARG A 310 -18.05 18.39 -28.24
C ARG A 310 -18.11 16.91 -27.88
N LEU A 311 -18.51 16.57 -26.65
CA LEU A 311 -18.62 15.19 -26.18
C LEU A 311 -19.65 14.39 -27.00
N ILE A 312 -20.86 14.92 -27.18
CA ILE A 312 -21.92 14.25 -27.96
C ILE A 312 -21.44 13.98 -29.40
N ARG A 313 -20.83 14.98 -30.05
CA ARG A 313 -20.29 14.83 -31.41
C ARG A 313 -19.23 13.74 -31.49
N PHE A 314 -18.38 13.63 -30.47
CA PHE A 314 -17.33 12.61 -30.40
C PHE A 314 -17.93 11.20 -30.29
N ILE A 315 -18.89 11.00 -29.37
CA ILE A 315 -19.59 9.72 -29.19
C ILE A 315 -20.27 9.27 -30.49
N ILE A 316 -21.01 10.19 -31.15
CA ILE A 316 -21.72 9.87 -32.40
C ILE A 316 -20.73 9.40 -33.48
N ARG A 317 -19.62 10.13 -33.69
CA ARG A 317 -18.60 9.78 -34.67
C ARG A 317 -17.97 8.42 -34.41
N LYS A 318 -17.69 8.12 -33.14
CA LYS A 318 -17.07 6.85 -32.73
C LYS A 318 -18.01 5.67 -33.00
N ARG A 319 -19.30 5.81 -32.69
CA ARG A 319 -20.31 4.78 -33.02
C ARG A 319 -20.50 4.60 -34.52
N SER A 320 -20.47 5.68 -35.30
CA SER A 320 -20.52 5.60 -36.77
C SER A 320 -19.30 4.88 -37.37
N ALA A 321 -18.17 4.83 -36.66
CA ALA A 321 -16.95 4.14 -37.10
C ALA A 321 -16.89 2.65 -36.71
N GLY A 322 -17.93 2.11 -36.06
CA GLY A 322 -18.00 0.69 -35.69
C GLY A 322 -17.10 0.27 -34.53
N VAL A 323 -16.55 1.22 -33.77
CA VAL A 323 -15.79 0.93 -32.54
C VAL A 323 -16.79 0.68 -31.42
N GLU A 324 -16.98 -0.58 -31.01
CA GLU A 324 -17.78 -0.92 -29.83
C GLU A 324 -17.09 -0.39 -28.57
N GLY A 325 -17.85 0.30 -27.73
CA GLY A 325 -17.34 0.90 -26.51
C GLY A 325 -16.97 -0.17 -25.48
N GLY A 326 -15.76 -0.04 -24.93
CA GLY A 326 -15.32 -0.78 -23.75
C GLY A 326 -15.30 -2.31 -23.85
N VAL A 327 -14.60 -2.89 -24.82
CA VAL A 327 -13.91 -4.20 -24.64
C VAL A 327 -12.70 -4.31 -25.61
N GLN A 328 -11.48 -4.32 -25.08
CA GLN A 328 -10.39 -5.21 -25.50
C GLN A 328 -9.75 -5.80 -24.24
#